data_AF-A0A2V6K0J4-F1
#
_entry.id   AF-A0A2V6K0J4-F1
#
_cell.length_a   1.000
_cell.length_b   1.000
_cell.length_c   1.000
_cell.angle_alpha   90.00
_cell.angle_beta   90.00
_cell.angle_gamma   90.00
#
_symmetry.space_group_name_H-M   'P 1'
#
loop_
_entity.id
_entity.type
_entity.pdbx_description
1 polymer ?
#
loop_
_entity_poly.entity_id
_entity_poly.type
_entity_poly.pdbx_seq_one_letter_code
_entity_poly.pdbx_strand_id
1 'polypeptide(L)'
;FDAVLFSRSLHHIHPLDGSVRRAADSLTEGGRIIVEDFAYDSADEKTLRWFTSAIRVLAATGLLTITDEVVEKVLSNAEMLSAWQQNHEPELHTAAEIGAQLEKMFGRVVKENAAYYFRYLASAITSTEKRNAILEAFAEQEETLAAGGSIVSLGRRFVVQR
;
A
#
# COMPACT_ATOMS: atom_id res chain seq x y z
N PHE A 1 -16.77 -7.49 18.82
CA PHE A 1 -15.61 -6.59 18.78
C PHE A 1 -16.06 -5.19 18.44
N ASP A 2 -15.38 -4.16 18.94
CA ASP A 2 -15.68 -2.77 18.56
C ASP A 2 -15.01 -2.37 17.24
N ALA A 3 -13.93 -3.06 16.87
CA ALA A 3 -13.30 -2.90 15.56
C ALA A 3 -12.67 -4.21 15.06
N VAL A 4 -12.62 -4.35 13.74
CA VAL A 4 -11.81 -5.35 13.03
C VAL A 4 -10.87 -4.59 12.08
N LEU A 5 -9.57 -4.87 12.17
CA LEU A 5 -8.54 -4.24 11.34
C LEU A 5 -7.97 -5.25 10.35
N PHE A 6 -8.03 -4.90 9.07
CA PHE A 6 -7.23 -5.53 8.02
C PHE A 6 -6.06 -4.59 7.68
N SER A 7 -4.85 -4.95 8.06
CA SER A 7 -3.62 -4.22 7.69
C SER A 7 -2.82 -5.07 6.72
N ARG A 8 -2.86 -4.71 5.44
CA ARG A 8 -2.16 -5.38 4.32
C ARG A 8 -2.50 -6.85 4.22
N SER A 9 -3.78 -7.18 4.41
CA SER A 9 -4.22 -8.58 4.47
C SER A 9 -5.47 -8.85 3.65
N LEU A 10 -6.42 -7.91 3.56
CA LEU A 10 -7.71 -8.20 2.95
C LEU A 10 -7.58 -8.55 1.46
N HIS A 11 -6.60 -7.97 0.77
CA HIS A 11 -6.28 -8.33 -0.61
C HIS A 11 -5.92 -9.81 -0.85
N HIS A 12 -5.51 -10.55 0.19
CA HIS A 12 -5.17 -11.99 0.10
C HIS A 12 -6.29 -12.93 0.60
N ILE A 13 -7.36 -12.43 1.24
CA ILE A 13 -8.31 -13.30 1.98
C ILE A 13 -9.53 -13.62 1.13
N HIS A 14 -9.58 -14.85 0.62
CA HIS A 14 -10.68 -15.37 -0.19
C HIS A 14 -11.69 -16.21 0.63
N PRO A 15 -13.00 -16.16 0.28
CA PRO A 15 -13.62 -15.23 -0.67
C PRO A 15 -13.88 -13.86 -0.02
N LEU A 16 -13.64 -12.76 -0.75
CA LEU A 16 -13.76 -11.39 -0.23
C LEU A 16 -15.09 -11.11 0.47
N ASP A 17 -16.22 -11.51 -0.14
CA ASP A 17 -17.54 -11.26 0.42
C ASP A 17 -17.77 -12.01 1.74
N GLY A 18 -17.31 -13.26 1.81
CA GLY A 18 -17.37 -14.09 3.01
C GLY A 18 -16.50 -13.54 4.14
N SER A 19 -15.30 -13.07 3.81
CA SER A 19 -14.36 -12.46 4.76
C SER A 19 -14.92 -11.17 5.36
N VAL A 20 -15.42 -10.27 4.52
CA VAL A 20 -16.05 -9.01 4.96
C VAL A 20 -17.30 -9.29 5.80
N ARG A 21 -18.14 -10.27 5.39
CA ARG A 21 -19.34 -10.66 6.15
C ARG A 21 -19.00 -11.18 7.54
N ARG A 22 -18.02 -12.09 7.65
CA ARG A 22 -17.57 -12.62 8.95
C ARG A 22 -17.02 -11.52 9.86
N ALA A 23 -16.25 -10.58 9.31
CA ALA A 23 -15.78 -9.43 10.06
C ALA A 23 -16.97 -8.59 10.57
N ALA A 24 -17.95 -8.31 9.70
CA ALA A 24 -19.17 -7.57 10.06
C ALA A 24 -19.93 -8.28 11.19
N ASP A 25 -20.18 -9.59 11.05
CA ASP A 25 -20.94 -10.38 12.02
C ASP A 25 -20.31 -10.40 13.41
N SER A 26 -18.98 -10.27 13.48
CA SER A 26 -18.23 -10.23 14.73
C SER A 26 -18.26 -8.87 15.46
N LEU A 27 -18.78 -7.82 14.83
CA LEU A 27 -18.82 -6.46 15.39
C LEU A 27 -20.04 -6.23 16.29
N THR A 28 -19.87 -5.42 17.32
CA THR A 28 -20.97 -4.81 18.08
C THR A 28 -21.70 -3.77 17.21
N GLU A 29 -22.90 -3.34 17.62
CA GLU A 29 -23.60 -2.22 16.96
C GLU A 29 -22.74 -0.95 17.02
N GLY A 30 -22.57 -0.27 15.89
CA GLY A 30 -21.65 0.87 15.79
C GLY A 30 -20.16 0.50 15.70
N GLY A 31 -19.81 -0.79 15.73
CA GLY A 31 -18.45 -1.27 15.52
C GLY A 31 -17.95 -1.01 14.09
N ARG A 32 -16.63 -1.04 13.89
CA ARG A 32 -16.01 -0.62 12.60
C ARG A 32 -15.16 -1.70 11.96
N ILE A 33 -15.18 -1.74 10.62
CA ILE A 33 -14.10 -2.39 9.86
C ILE A 33 -13.19 -1.29 9.35
N ILE A 34 -11.90 -1.44 9.63
CA ILE A 34 -10.84 -0.56 9.14
C ILE A 34 -9.95 -1.41 8.22
N VAL A 35 -9.73 -0.92 7.02
CA VAL A 35 -8.84 -1.54 6.05
C VAL A 35 -7.74 -0.55 5.72
N GLU A 36 -6.50 -0.98 5.86
CA GLU A 36 -5.32 -0.35 5.28
C GLU A 36 -4.75 -1.35 4.28
N ASP A 37 -4.78 -1.03 2.99
CA ASP A 37 -4.30 -1.94 1.97
C ASP A 37 -3.67 -1.24 0.77
N PHE A 38 -3.04 -2.02 -0.12
CA PHE A 38 -2.34 -1.52 -1.29
C PHE A 38 -3.25 -1.47 -2.52
N ALA A 39 -3.01 -0.49 -3.40
CA ALA A 39 -3.58 -0.40 -4.75
C ALA A 39 -2.48 -0.61 -5.79
N TYR A 40 -1.89 -1.81 -5.79
CA TYR A 40 -0.77 -2.15 -6.68
C TYR A 40 -1.10 -1.96 -8.17
N ASP A 41 -2.36 -2.16 -8.53
CA ASP A 41 -2.94 -1.99 -9.86
C ASP A 41 -3.03 -0.53 -10.31
N SER A 42 -2.87 0.43 -9.38
CA SER A 42 -3.02 1.86 -9.66
C SER A 42 -1.70 2.58 -10.01
N ALA A 43 -0.55 1.93 -9.81
CA ALA A 43 0.74 2.55 -10.04
C ALA A 43 0.99 2.79 -11.54
N ASP A 44 1.13 4.05 -11.93
CA ASP A 44 1.43 4.44 -13.31
C ASP A 44 2.94 4.54 -13.57
N GLU A 45 3.32 4.59 -14.85
CA GLU A 45 4.73 4.66 -15.26
C GLU A 45 5.48 5.86 -14.67
N LYS A 46 4.79 7.00 -14.50
CA LYS A 46 5.39 8.22 -13.93
C LYS A 46 5.73 8.04 -12.45
N THR A 47 4.80 7.49 -11.68
CA THR A 47 4.96 7.18 -10.26
C THR A 47 6.09 6.17 -10.07
N LEU A 48 6.09 5.13 -10.88
CA LEU A 48 7.13 4.11 -10.88
C LEU A 48 8.53 4.69 -11.20
N ARG A 49 8.65 5.58 -12.20
CA ARG A 49 9.92 6.29 -12.47
C ARG A 49 10.40 7.15 -11.29
N TRP A 50 9.51 7.87 -10.63
CA TRP A 50 9.85 8.63 -9.42
C TRP A 50 10.37 7.69 -8.32
N PHE A 51 9.65 6.61 -8.05
CA PHE A 51 10.01 5.65 -7.01
C PHE A 51 11.37 4.98 -7.29
N THR A 52 11.63 4.56 -8.53
CA THR A 52 12.95 4.07 -8.96
C THR A 52 14.05 5.10 -8.74
N SER A 53 13.79 6.37 -9.04
CA SER A 53 14.78 7.43 -8.86
C SER A 53 15.14 7.59 -7.38
N ALA A 54 14.14 7.55 -6.48
CA ALA A 54 14.37 7.58 -5.04
C ALA A 54 15.20 6.39 -4.55
N ILE A 55 14.86 5.17 -4.98
CA ILE A 55 15.62 3.95 -4.67
C ILE A 55 17.09 4.10 -5.12
N ARG A 56 17.34 4.56 -6.35
CA ARG A 56 18.70 4.71 -6.89
C ARG A 56 19.52 5.75 -6.14
N VAL A 57 18.91 6.87 -5.74
CA VAL A 57 19.58 7.90 -4.93
C VAL A 57 19.96 7.32 -3.56
N LEU A 58 19.04 6.62 -2.88
CA LEU A 58 19.34 6.00 -1.60
C LEU A 58 20.40 4.89 -1.71
N ALA A 59 20.35 4.07 -2.77
CA ALA A 59 21.36 3.05 -3.05
C ALA A 59 22.76 3.67 -3.18
N ALA A 60 22.88 4.80 -3.89
CA ALA A 60 24.15 5.49 -4.09
C ALA A 60 24.78 6.02 -2.78
N THR A 61 23.99 6.19 -1.72
CA THR A 61 24.49 6.57 -0.39
C THR A 61 25.02 5.38 0.44
N GLY A 62 24.85 4.15 -0.04
CA GLY A 62 25.19 2.93 0.71
C GLY A 62 24.21 2.63 1.86
N LEU A 63 23.06 3.32 1.91
CA LEU A 63 22.07 3.16 2.98
C LEU A 63 21.06 2.03 2.73
N LEU A 64 21.07 1.38 1.55
CA LEU A 64 20.18 0.25 1.27
C LEU A 64 20.91 -1.07 1.45
N THR A 65 20.36 -1.92 2.33
CA THR A 65 20.61 -3.36 2.35
C THR A 65 19.62 -4.01 1.40
N ILE A 66 20.14 -4.67 0.36
CA ILE A 66 19.28 -5.32 -0.65
C ILE A 66 18.68 -6.57 -0.01
N THR A 67 17.49 -6.42 0.57
CA THR A 67 16.72 -7.54 1.17
C THR A 67 15.26 -7.57 0.70
N ASP A 68 14.78 -6.51 0.05
CA ASP A 68 13.43 -6.42 -0.51
C ASP A 68 13.47 -6.74 -2.01
N GLU A 69 12.66 -7.71 -2.45
CA GLU A 69 12.68 -8.22 -3.83
C GLU A 69 12.29 -7.15 -4.86
N VAL A 70 11.38 -6.24 -4.52
CA VAL A 70 10.99 -5.14 -5.42
C VAL A 70 12.15 -4.17 -5.56
N VAL A 71 12.79 -3.80 -4.45
CA VAL A 71 13.96 -2.91 -4.47
C VAL A 71 15.12 -3.53 -5.23
N GLU A 72 15.37 -4.83 -5.05
CA GLU A 72 16.39 -5.59 -5.78
C GLU A 72 16.14 -5.60 -7.29
N LYS A 73 14.92 -5.94 -7.73
CA LYS A 73 14.52 -5.93 -9.14
C LYS A 73 14.61 -4.54 -9.77
N VAL A 74 14.28 -3.49 -9.02
CA VAL A 74 14.41 -2.10 -9.48
C VAL A 74 15.88 -1.72 -9.70
N LEU A 75 16.79 -2.20 -8.84
CA LEU A 75 18.23 -1.93 -8.94
C LEU A 75 18.91 -2.73 -10.07
N SER A 76 18.37 -3.87 -10.47
CA SER A 76 18.95 -4.73 -11.53
C SER A 76 18.65 -4.30 -12.97
N ASN A 77 18.07 -3.11 -13.17
CA ASN A 77 17.65 -2.58 -14.48
C ASN A 77 16.59 -3.45 -15.22
N ALA A 78 15.80 -4.24 -14.48
CA ALA A 78 14.60 -4.85 -15.06
C ALA A 78 13.59 -3.75 -15.50
N GLU A 79 12.80 -4.02 -16.53
CA GLU A 79 11.68 -3.15 -16.92
C GLU A 79 10.75 -2.98 -15.71
N MET A 80 10.83 -1.82 -15.05
CA MET A 80 10.29 -1.65 -13.70
C MET A 80 8.77 -1.85 -13.65
N LEU A 81 8.06 -1.45 -14.71
CA LEU A 81 6.62 -1.71 -14.84
C LEU A 81 6.34 -3.22 -14.87
N SER A 82 7.11 -3.99 -15.63
CA SER A 82 6.99 -5.44 -15.70
C SER A 82 7.37 -6.09 -14.37
N ALA A 83 8.45 -5.66 -13.72
CA ALA A 83 8.84 -6.15 -12.41
C ALA A 83 7.80 -5.84 -11.33
N TRP A 84 7.24 -4.62 -11.34
CA TRP A 84 6.16 -4.20 -10.45
C TRP A 84 4.92 -5.07 -10.67
N GLN A 85 4.49 -5.27 -11.91
CA GLN A 85 3.31 -6.09 -12.23
C GLN A 85 3.52 -7.58 -11.90
N GLN A 86 4.71 -8.13 -12.16
CA GLN A 86 5.01 -9.55 -11.91
C GLN A 86 5.24 -9.88 -10.44
N ASN A 87 5.55 -8.90 -9.59
CA ASN A 87 5.83 -9.13 -8.17
C ASN A 87 4.57 -9.28 -7.31
N HIS A 88 3.37 -9.07 -7.89
CA HIS A 88 2.12 -9.21 -7.18
C HIS A 88 1.43 -10.50 -7.60
N GLU A 89 0.93 -11.27 -6.63
CA GLU A 89 0.25 -12.52 -6.89
C GLU A 89 -0.95 -12.28 -7.84
N PRO A 90 -1.21 -13.18 -8.80
CA PRO A 90 -2.23 -12.95 -9.83
C PRO A 90 -3.68 -12.97 -9.29
N GLU A 91 -3.89 -13.47 -8.06
CA GLU A 91 -5.23 -13.64 -7.47
C GLU A 91 -5.58 -12.61 -6.38
N LEU A 92 -4.83 -11.50 -6.26
CA LEU A 92 -5.11 -10.49 -5.23
C LEU A 92 -6.35 -9.66 -5.53
N HIS A 93 -7.15 -9.39 -4.50
CA HIS A 93 -8.21 -8.40 -4.61
C HIS A 93 -7.61 -7.00 -4.72
N THR A 94 -7.99 -6.28 -5.76
CA THR A 94 -7.66 -4.86 -5.95
C THR A 94 -8.34 -4.00 -4.88
N ALA A 95 -7.78 -2.82 -4.63
CA ALA A 95 -8.43 -1.87 -3.73
C ALA A 95 -9.82 -1.43 -4.23
N ALA A 96 -10.05 -1.44 -5.54
CA ALA A 96 -11.35 -1.16 -6.13
C ALA A 96 -12.38 -2.25 -5.77
N GLU A 97 -12.01 -3.53 -5.87
CA GLU A 97 -12.87 -4.66 -5.48
C GLU A 97 -13.19 -4.65 -3.98
N ILE A 98 -12.17 -4.40 -3.14
CA ILE A 98 -12.35 -4.25 -1.68
C ILE A 98 -13.34 -3.11 -1.39
N GLY A 99 -13.11 -1.94 -1.99
CA GLY A 99 -13.98 -0.77 -1.81
C GLY A 99 -15.41 -1.04 -2.26
N ALA A 100 -15.60 -1.71 -3.39
CA ALA A 100 -16.91 -2.07 -3.92
C ALA A 100 -17.64 -3.09 -3.03
N GLN A 101 -16.93 -4.09 -2.50
CA GLN A 101 -17.53 -5.08 -1.61
C GLN A 101 -17.95 -4.46 -0.26
N LEU A 102 -17.15 -3.55 0.30
CA LEU A 102 -17.51 -2.81 1.50
C LEU A 102 -18.74 -1.91 1.25
N GLU A 103 -18.77 -1.21 0.12
CA GLU A 103 -19.88 -0.33 -0.26
C GLU A 103 -21.17 -1.10 -0.48
N LYS A 104 -21.09 -2.27 -1.10
CA LYS A 104 -22.23 -3.19 -1.27
C LYS A 104 -22.84 -3.63 0.07
N MET A 105 -22.03 -3.83 1.11
CA MET A 105 -22.50 -4.36 2.39
C MET A 105 -22.95 -3.28 3.36
N PHE A 106 -22.28 -2.13 3.39
CA PHE A 106 -22.49 -1.09 4.40
C PHE A 106 -23.09 0.21 3.83
N GLY A 107 -23.21 0.32 2.51
CA GLY A 107 -23.67 1.53 1.82
C GLY A 107 -22.62 2.64 1.85
N ARG A 108 -22.36 3.27 3.00
CA ARG A 108 -21.39 4.36 3.11
C ARG A 108 -20.01 3.85 3.50
N VAL A 109 -19.00 4.18 2.69
CA VAL A 109 -17.59 3.89 2.95
C VAL A 109 -16.78 5.18 2.95
N VAL A 110 -15.99 5.41 4.00
CA VAL A 110 -14.95 6.43 3.98
C VAL A 110 -13.75 5.83 3.25
N LYS A 111 -13.27 6.51 2.19
CA LYS A 111 -12.14 6.08 1.36
C LYS A 111 -11.06 7.15 1.40
N GLU A 112 -9.81 6.76 1.62
CA GLU A 112 -8.66 7.67 1.67
C GLU A 112 -7.48 7.09 0.89
N ASN A 113 -6.77 7.95 0.18
CA ASN A 113 -5.50 7.63 -0.46
C ASN A 113 -4.36 7.94 0.52
N ALA A 114 -3.38 7.04 0.65
CA ALA A 114 -2.30 7.17 1.63
C ALA A 114 -0.93 6.89 1.00
N ALA A 115 0.11 7.48 1.57
CA ALA A 115 1.49 7.18 1.20
C ALA A 115 1.89 5.80 1.73
N TYR A 116 2.31 4.85 0.87
CA TYR A 116 2.84 3.52 1.23
C TYR A 116 4.14 3.14 0.48
N TYR A 117 4.62 3.89 -0.52
CA TYR A 117 5.92 3.59 -1.15
C TYR A 117 7.07 3.62 -0.14
N PHE A 118 6.99 4.49 0.88
CA PHE A 118 7.97 4.53 1.97
C PHE A 118 8.15 3.17 2.68
N ARG A 119 7.14 2.28 2.64
CA ARG A 119 7.21 0.97 3.32
C ARG A 119 8.19 0.02 2.65
N TYR A 120 8.33 0.06 1.33
CA TYR A 120 9.37 -0.69 0.63
C TYR A 120 10.77 -0.21 1.03
N LEU A 121 10.94 1.11 1.17
CA LEU A 121 12.20 1.66 1.67
C LEU A 121 12.43 1.29 3.13
N ALA A 122 11.39 1.25 3.96
CA ALA A 122 11.50 0.87 5.36
C ALA A 122 12.02 -0.56 5.54
N SER A 123 11.67 -1.46 4.63
CA SER A 123 12.16 -2.85 4.59
C SER A 123 13.59 -2.98 4.07
N ALA A 124 14.04 -2.06 3.21
CA ALA A 124 15.35 -2.14 2.54
C ALA A 124 16.45 -1.27 3.20
N ILE A 125 16.09 -0.21 3.92
CA ILE A 125 17.07 0.71 4.49
C ILE A 125 17.81 0.06 5.68
N THR A 126 19.14 0.14 5.65
CA THR A 126 20.02 -0.35 6.71
C THR A 126 19.69 0.35 8.03
N SER A 127 19.87 -0.34 9.16
CA SER A 127 19.77 0.28 10.48
C SER A 127 20.79 1.41 10.62
N THR A 128 20.30 2.63 10.75
CA THR A 128 21.08 3.85 10.97
C THR A 128 20.28 4.81 11.83
N GLU A 129 20.94 5.68 12.60
CA GLU A 129 20.28 6.70 13.42
C GLU A 129 19.35 7.61 12.60
N LYS A 130 19.66 7.79 11.31
CA LYS A 130 18.88 8.63 10.39
C LYS A 130 17.69 7.91 9.74
N ARG A 131 17.50 6.61 9.99
CA ARG A 131 16.53 5.77 9.27
C ARG A 131 15.13 6.35 9.33
N ASN A 132 14.65 6.67 10.54
CA ASN A 132 13.28 7.16 10.73
C ASN A 132 13.08 8.52 10.06
N ALA A 133 14.05 9.44 10.20
CA ALA A 133 13.98 10.74 9.56
C ALA A 133 13.95 10.65 8.02
N ILE A 134 14.67 9.69 7.43
CA ILE A 134 14.62 9.44 5.98
C ILE A 134 13.24 8.93 5.56
N LEU A 135 12.68 7.98 6.31
CA LEU A 135 11.37 7.39 6.01
C LEU A 135 10.23 8.39 6.20
N GLU A 136 10.28 9.22 7.25
CA GLU A 136 9.33 10.32 7.47
C GLU A 136 9.41 11.34 6.33
N ALA A 137 10.60 11.82 5.99
CA ALA A 137 10.77 12.77 4.89
C ALA A 137 10.30 12.21 3.54
N PHE A 138 10.49 10.91 3.30
CA PHE A 138 10.02 10.26 2.09
C PHE A 138 8.49 10.09 2.08
N ALA A 139 7.88 9.72 3.20
CA ALA A 139 6.42 9.65 3.33
C ALA A 139 5.77 11.03 3.13
N GLU A 140 6.33 12.09 3.73
CA GLU A 140 5.85 13.47 3.54
C GLU A 140 5.96 13.93 2.08
N GLN A 141 7.05 13.57 1.40
CA GLN A 141 7.21 13.84 -0.03
C GLN A 141 6.17 13.08 -0.86
N GLU A 142 5.96 11.80 -0.56
CA GLU A 142 4.95 10.97 -1.22
C GLU A 142 3.55 11.59 -1.09
N GLU A 143 3.15 12.00 0.12
CA GLU A 143 1.88 12.68 0.37
C GLU A 143 1.76 14.00 -0.41
N THR A 144 2.81 14.81 -0.40
CA THR A 144 2.84 16.11 -1.11
C THR A 144 2.69 15.91 -2.62
N LEU A 145 3.44 14.97 -3.20
CA LEU A 145 3.40 14.68 -4.63
C LEU A 145 2.05 14.09 -5.04
N ALA A 146 1.47 13.21 -4.22
CA ALA A 146 0.17 12.63 -4.49
C ALA A 146 -0.95 13.67 -4.41
N ALA A 147 -0.94 14.54 -3.39
CA ALA A 147 -1.89 15.63 -3.26
C ALA A 147 -1.82 16.61 -4.45
N GLY A 148 -0.62 16.82 -5.01
CA GLY A 148 -0.40 17.60 -6.23
C GLY A 148 -0.67 16.86 -7.55
N GLY A 149 -1.13 15.61 -7.51
CA GLY A 149 -1.36 14.78 -8.71
C GLY A 149 -0.08 14.43 -9.49
N SER A 150 1.08 14.58 -8.86
CA SER A 150 2.38 14.28 -9.48
C SER A 150 2.67 12.79 -9.50
N ILE A 151 2.14 12.04 -8.53
CA ILE A 151 2.18 10.58 -8.46
C ILE A 151 0.82 10.05 -8.02
N VAL A 152 0.59 8.75 -8.20
CA VAL A 152 -0.56 8.04 -7.64
C VAL A 152 -0.18 7.49 -6.26
N SER A 153 -1.01 7.73 -5.24
CA SER A 153 -0.82 7.09 -3.93
C SER A 153 -0.97 5.58 -4.04
N LEU A 154 -0.04 4.83 -3.44
CA LEU A 154 -0.12 3.39 -3.40
C LEU A 154 -1.12 2.87 -2.34
N GLY A 155 -1.22 3.56 -1.20
CA GLY A 155 -2.09 3.14 -0.12
C GLY A 155 -3.54 3.50 -0.34
N ARG A 156 -4.43 2.60 0.07
CA ARG A 156 -5.88 2.80 0.16
C ARG A 156 -6.34 2.44 1.57
N ARG A 157 -7.11 3.34 2.17
CA ARG A 157 -7.73 3.12 3.47
C ARG A 157 -9.23 3.18 3.34
N PHE A 158 -9.91 2.25 4.01
CA PHE A 158 -11.35 2.17 4.05
C PHE A 158 -11.83 2.10 5.49
N VAL A 159 -12.91 2.82 5.81
CA VAL A 159 -13.61 2.69 7.08
C VAL A 159 -15.10 2.57 6.82
N VAL A 160 -15.71 1.53 7.41
CA VAL A 160 -17.15 1.30 7.45
C VAL A 160 -17.61 1.06 8.88
N GLN A 161 -18.89 1.33 9.14
CA GLN A 161 -19.53 1.10 10.43
C GLN A 161 -20.70 0.12 10.25
N ARG A 162 -20.83 -0.82 11.19
CA ARG A 162 -21.99 -1.72 11.29
C ARG A 162 -23.24 -0.99 11.73
#